data_AF-A0A421JUF6-F1
#
_entry.id   AF-A0A421JUF6-F1
#
_cell.length_a   1.000
_cell.length_b   1.000
_cell.length_c   1.000
_cell.angle_alpha   90.00
_cell.angle_beta   90.00
_cell.angle_gamma   90.00
#
_symmetry.space_group_name_H-M   'P 1'
#
loop_
_entity.id
_entity.type
_entity.pdbx_description
1 polymer ?
#
loop_
_entity_poly.entity_id
_entity_poly.type
_entity_poly.pdbx_seq_one_letter_code
_entity_poly.pdbx_strand_id
1 'polypeptide(L)'
;MARDKSQGIDLPVIGNQTESPRQPIKHKLEHLPTYHPKKHKYYYGGHDENKLQQTNNIVDLSIGKVSKHRLTQGEELLLKKFDDEILNSIKTKPILDNLSGNTFKSYFGDIKRFIKFCAGQQGKTDFLLDENILSKFLTSESKKRPWSLTRFRNIRSSLLKLHQLNSLVYDDVKYSEGEIGYFINNIKPANSDDTSSLQDKLLLKLQNMFKTTSLLSGLSETSKKLYCNEYNRYVIFCAQEGLDHFHLTGELLKKYFQGIINRSPNISQKKLHEILSRLNRLHAVNVEMFSNYPAEINDIHIVKQFLKEYNETNGITQISENTSFRETAQLISPYKDNVPEFIMNRDISTVTQLVEEWEMVLQRNKKWGLGWIKSEIDEELYQERKVIVDFINELMLEIHDDRRYYIANVIDTYMTRKKIGLHDLTEKIKKYRIYSKREFLRILEYDIEG
;
A
#
# COMPACT_ATOMS: atom_id res chain seq x y z
N MET A 1 -39.60 48.61 -52.12
CA MET A 1 -38.92 49.41 -51.07
C MET A 1 -38.20 48.40 -50.17
N ALA A 2 -36.97 48.00 -50.50
CA ALA A 2 -35.66 48.38 -49.91
C ALA A 2 -34.97 47.00 -49.65
N ARG A 3 -33.98 46.53 -50.44
CA ARG A 3 -32.50 46.80 -50.41
C ARG A 3 -31.93 46.66 -48.99
N ASP A 4 -30.90 45.86 -48.67
CA ASP A 4 -29.59 45.58 -49.32
C ASP A 4 -29.00 44.22 -48.83
N LYS A 5 -28.42 43.37 -49.69
CA LYS A 5 -26.96 43.10 -49.94
C LYS A 5 -26.15 42.65 -48.69
N SER A 6 -25.64 41.41 -48.57
CA SER A 6 -24.63 40.65 -49.35
C SER A 6 -23.17 41.13 -49.20
N GLN A 7 -22.33 40.33 -48.53
CA GLN A 7 -20.88 40.13 -48.75
C GLN A 7 -20.58 38.70 -48.24
N GLY A 8 -19.87 37.78 -48.90
CA GLY A 8 -18.85 37.88 -49.93
C GLY A 8 -17.60 37.16 -49.40
N ILE A 9 -17.43 35.87 -49.70
CA ILE A 9 -16.18 35.13 -49.45
C ILE A 9 -15.84 34.35 -50.71
N ASP A 10 -14.83 34.84 -51.42
CA ASP A 10 -14.19 34.18 -52.56
C ASP A 10 -13.21 33.09 -52.08
N LEU A 11 -13.29 31.96 -52.76
CA LEU A 11 -12.28 30.88 -52.77
C LEU A 11 -11.14 31.25 -53.75
N PRO A 12 -9.91 30.80 -53.52
CA PRO A 12 -8.92 30.69 -54.58
C PRO A 12 -9.01 29.35 -55.31
N VAL A 13 -9.05 29.51 -56.63
CA VAL A 13 -8.95 28.59 -57.76
C VAL A 13 -7.71 27.68 -57.73
N ILE A 14 -7.87 26.39 -58.05
CA ILE A 14 -6.89 25.58 -58.79
C ILE A 14 -7.63 24.78 -59.86
N GLY A 15 -7.30 25.03 -61.13
CA GLY A 15 -7.84 24.32 -62.30
C GLY A 15 -6.93 23.18 -62.79
N ASN A 16 -7.54 22.01 -63.00
CA ASN A 16 -7.60 21.19 -64.23
C ASN A 16 -6.38 21.15 -65.19
N GLN A 17 -5.79 19.96 -65.41
CA GLN A 17 -5.95 19.03 -66.57
C GLN A 17 -4.54 18.85 -67.19
N THR A 18 -4.05 17.72 -67.74
CA THR A 18 -4.58 16.82 -68.79
C THR A 18 -3.64 15.59 -68.95
N GLU A 19 -4.27 14.44 -69.27
CA GLU A 19 -3.94 13.43 -70.30
C GLU A 19 -2.64 12.57 -70.32
N SER A 20 -2.90 11.25 -70.44
CA SER A 20 -2.01 10.15 -70.87
C SER A 20 -1.61 10.23 -72.36
N PRO A 21 -0.58 9.48 -72.82
CA PRO A 21 -0.89 8.25 -73.58
C PRO A 21 0.13 7.08 -73.48
N ARG A 22 -0.45 5.87 -73.44
CA ARG A 22 -0.15 4.58 -74.14
C ARG A 22 1.30 4.07 -74.34
N GLN A 23 1.43 2.77 -74.03
CA GLN A 23 2.58 1.83 -74.12
C GLN A 23 3.13 1.59 -75.54
N PRO A 24 4.28 0.88 -75.68
CA PRO A 24 4.20 -0.58 -75.90
C PRO A 24 5.29 -1.45 -75.23
N ILE A 25 4.90 -2.72 -75.09
CA ILE A 25 5.61 -3.92 -74.60
C ILE A 25 6.67 -4.41 -75.61
N LYS A 26 7.82 -4.95 -75.14
CA LYS A 26 8.37 -6.28 -75.54
C LYS A 26 9.71 -6.66 -74.84
N HIS A 27 9.59 -7.71 -74.02
CA HIS A 27 10.47 -8.87 -73.75
C HIS A 27 12.02 -8.78 -73.79
N LYS A 28 12.63 -9.27 -72.70
CA LYS A 28 13.53 -10.43 -72.79
C LYS A 28 13.49 -11.27 -71.50
N LEU A 29 13.27 -12.57 -71.68
CA LEU A 29 13.46 -13.65 -70.70
C LEU A 29 14.88 -13.61 -70.12
N GLU A 30 15.06 -14.02 -68.86
CA GLU A 30 15.86 -15.20 -68.52
C GLU A 30 15.88 -15.49 -67.00
N HIS A 31 15.65 -16.78 -66.70
CA HIS A 31 16.11 -17.57 -65.56
C HIS A 31 15.67 -17.24 -64.11
N LEU A 32 14.79 -18.11 -63.61
CA LEU A 32 14.74 -18.53 -62.20
C LEU A 32 16.14 -18.89 -61.67
N PRO A 33 16.43 -18.56 -60.40
CA PRO A 33 17.12 -19.51 -59.55
C PRO A 33 16.42 -19.69 -58.20
N THR A 34 15.98 -20.93 -57.99
CA THR A 34 16.34 -21.77 -56.84
C THR A 34 16.37 -21.15 -55.44
N TYR A 35 15.41 -21.62 -54.65
CA TYR A 35 15.50 -21.77 -53.21
C TYR A 35 16.83 -22.44 -52.80
N HIS A 36 17.66 -21.73 -52.05
CA HIS A 36 18.69 -22.36 -51.22
C HIS A 36 18.83 -21.67 -49.84
N PRO A 37 18.93 -22.46 -48.76
CA PRO A 37 18.84 -22.00 -47.39
C PRO A 37 20.20 -21.52 -46.87
N LYS A 38 20.23 -20.41 -46.13
CA LYS A 38 21.42 -20.01 -45.35
C LYS A 38 21.25 -20.38 -43.87
N LYS A 39 21.67 -21.61 -43.60
CA LYS A 39 22.49 -22.08 -42.47
C LYS A 39 22.07 -21.61 -41.06
N HIS A 40 21.18 -22.41 -40.46
CA HIS A 40 21.31 -22.78 -39.06
C HIS A 40 22.71 -23.35 -38.79
N LYS A 41 23.38 -22.87 -37.74
CA LYS A 41 24.37 -23.65 -37.00
C LYS A 41 23.77 -23.97 -35.65
N TYR A 42 23.24 -25.19 -35.54
CA TYR A 42 23.09 -25.88 -34.27
C TYR A 42 24.49 -26.27 -33.78
N TYR A 43 24.74 -26.10 -32.48
CA TYR A 43 25.67 -26.95 -31.74
C TYR A 43 24.88 -27.49 -30.54
N TYR A 44 24.68 -28.80 -30.56
CA TYR A 44 24.25 -29.64 -29.44
C TYR A 44 25.50 -30.27 -28.81
N GLY A 45 25.43 -30.52 -27.49
CA GLY A 45 26.32 -31.42 -26.74
C GLY A 45 27.32 -30.66 -25.84
N GLY A 46 27.48 -30.97 -24.54
CA GLY A 46 27.21 -32.25 -23.88
C GLY A 46 26.57 -32.11 -22.51
N HIS A 47 25.74 -33.10 -22.22
CA HIS A 47 25.44 -33.58 -20.88
C HIS A 47 26.73 -34.01 -20.20
N ASP A 48 26.94 -33.55 -18.97
CA ASP A 48 27.49 -34.39 -17.90
C ASP A 48 26.45 -34.42 -16.79
N GLU A 49 25.65 -35.49 -16.78
CA GLU A 49 24.88 -35.91 -15.62
C GLU A 49 25.81 -36.76 -14.74
N ASN A 50 26.17 -36.26 -13.56
CA ASN A 50 25.88 -36.94 -12.29
C ASN A 50 26.53 -36.24 -11.08
N LYS A 51 25.72 -36.10 -10.03
CA LYS A 51 26.03 -35.79 -8.61
C LYS A 51 26.34 -34.33 -8.26
N LEU A 52 25.34 -33.58 -7.77
CA LEU A 52 25.01 -33.48 -6.34
C LEU A 52 24.05 -32.29 -6.10
N GLN A 53 22.86 -32.65 -5.60
CA GLN A 53 22.00 -31.88 -4.68
C GLN A 53 21.48 -30.50 -5.11
N GLN A 54 20.16 -30.47 -5.30
CA GLN A 54 19.29 -29.29 -5.14
C GLN A 54 19.71 -28.50 -3.90
N THR A 55 20.33 -27.34 -4.12
CA THR A 55 20.42 -26.28 -3.12
C THR A 55 19.94 -25.00 -3.78
N ASN A 56 19.02 -24.32 -3.08
CA ASN A 56 18.43 -23.04 -3.47
C ASN A 56 19.53 -21.98 -3.62
N ASN A 57 19.97 -21.72 -4.86
CA ASN A 57 20.92 -20.66 -5.15
C ASN A 57 20.23 -19.30 -5.11
N ILE A 58 20.39 -18.63 -3.97
CA ILE A 58 20.25 -17.18 -3.80
C ILE A 58 21.25 -16.54 -4.77
N VAL A 59 20.73 -15.90 -5.83
CA VAL A 59 21.53 -15.16 -6.80
C VAL A 59 22.21 -13.99 -6.09
N ASP A 60 23.51 -13.84 -6.32
CA ASP A 60 24.36 -12.71 -5.92
C ASP A 60 23.78 -11.39 -6.50
N LEU A 61 22.87 -10.75 -5.75
CA LEU A 61 22.04 -9.59 -6.14
C LEU A 61 22.82 -8.26 -6.14
N SER A 62 24.08 -8.21 -6.58
CA SER A 62 24.82 -6.94 -6.64
C SER A 62 24.51 -6.16 -7.92
N ILE A 63 23.95 -4.95 -7.79
CA ILE A 63 23.70 -4.08 -8.95
C ILE A 63 24.96 -3.35 -9.43
N GLY A 64 26.04 -3.36 -8.64
CA GLY A 64 27.34 -2.76 -8.98
C GLY A 64 28.08 -3.47 -10.12
N LYS A 65 27.97 -4.81 -10.24
CA LYS A 65 28.84 -5.62 -11.12
C LYS A 65 28.52 -5.55 -12.63
N VAL A 66 27.41 -4.94 -13.04
CA VAL A 66 26.88 -5.01 -14.44
C VAL A 66 26.92 -3.65 -15.18
N SER A 67 28.00 -2.87 -15.10
CA SER A 67 28.13 -1.62 -15.88
C SER A 67 29.16 -1.77 -17.01
N LYS A 68 28.73 -1.59 -18.28
CA LYS A 68 29.63 -1.52 -19.45
C LYS A 68 30.44 -0.20 -19.53
N HIS A 69 30.15 0.76 -18.66
CA HIS A 69 30.83 2.05 -18.58
C HIS A 69 31.50 2.22 -17.22
N ARG A 70 32.69 2.82 -17.23
CA ARG A 70 33.48 3.16 -16.04
C ARG A 70 32.63 4.06 -15.14
N LEU A 71 32.40 3.61 -13.90
CA LEU A 71 31.66 4.37 -12.91
C LEU A 71 32.59 5.41 -12.29
N THR A 72 32.02 6.53 -11.84
CA THR A 72 32.77 7.47 -10.99
C THR A 72 32.86 6.93 -9.57
N GLN A 73 33.83 7.40 -8.78
CA GLN A 73 33.99 6.98 -7.39
C GLN A 73 32.71 7.21 -6.55
N GLY A 74 32.02 8.33 -6.78
CA GLY A 74 30.75 8.62 -6.11
C GLY A 74 29.63 7.66 -6.52
N GLU A 75 29.56 7.28 -7.81
CA GLU A 75 28.58 6.30 -8.29
C GLU A 75 28.85 4.91 -7.69
N GLU A 76 30.10 4.48 -7.60
CA GLU A 76 30.47 3.19 -6.99
C GLU A 76 30.12 3.16 -5.50
N LEU A 77 30.45 4.22 -4.76
CA LEU A 77 30.13 4.32 -3.34
C LEU A 77 28.62 4.26 -3.09
N LEU A 78 27.84 5.03 -3.86
CA LEU A 78 26.39 5.09 -3.64
C LEU A 78 25.67 3.82 -4.10
N LEU A 79 26.14 3.16 -5.16
CA LEU A 79 25.62 1.85 -5.57
C LEU A 79 25.97 0.77 -4.55
N LYS A 80 27.18 0.79 -4.00
CA LYS A 80 27.56 -0.14 -2.93
C LYS A 80 26.73 0.10 -1.67
N LYS A 81 26.51 1.36 -1.27
CA LYS A 81 25.62 1.71 -0.17
C LYS A 81 24.21 1.15 -0.39
N PHE A 82 23.69 1.23 -1.60
CA PHE A 82 22.39 0.65 -1.92
C PHE A 82 22.39 -0.89 -1.85
N ASP A 83 23.43 -1.56 -2.35
CA ASP A 83 23.58 -3.01 -2.19
C ASP A 83 23.57 -3.40 -0.70
N ASP A 84 24.37 -2.71 0.12
CA ASP A 84 24.56 -3.01 1.53
C ASP A 84 23.33 -2.68 2.40
N GLU A 85 22.73 -1.50 2.20
CA GLU A 85 21.66 -1.00 3.07
C GLU A 85 20.25 -1.39 2.59
N ILE A 86 20.03 -1.55 1.27
CA ILE A 86 18.71 -1.85 0.71
C ILE A 86 18.60 -3.31 0.28
N LEU A 87 19.52 -3.81 -0.54
CA LEU A 87 19.38 -5.17 -1.10
C LEU A 87 19.66 -6.26 -0.07
N ASN A 88 20.64 -6.04 0.79
CA ASN A 88 21.05 -6.99 1.83
C ASN A 88 20.28 -6.80 3.15
N SER A 89 19.33 -5.87 3.22
CA SER A 89 18.55 -5.62 4.42
C SER A 89 17.50 -6.70 4.66
N ILE A 90 17.43 -7.19 5.91
CA ILE A 90 16.41 -8.14 6.37
C ILE A 90 15.00 -7.54 6.21
N LYS A 91 14.86 -6.22 6.35
CA LYS A 91 13.56 -5.52 6.27
C LYS A 91 12.98 -5.52 4.85
N THR A 92 13.82 -5.48 3.83
CA THR A 92 13.41 -5.37 2.41
C THR A 92 13.28 -6.74 1.74
N LYS A 93 13.98 -7.75 2.26
CA LYS A 93 14.03 -9.11 1.73
C LYS A 93 12.66 -9.72 1.40
N PRO A 94 11.62 -9.62 2.26
CA PRO A 94 10.29 -10.13 1.93
C PRO A 94 9.66 -9.48 0.69
N ILE A 95 9.96 -8.22 0.40
CA ILE A 95 9.47 -7.55 -0.81
C ILE A 95 10.26 -8.00 -2.03
N LEU A 96 11.57 -8.13 -1.89
CA LEU A 96 12.47 -8.48 -2.99
C LEU A 96 12.27 -9.94 -3.44
N ASP A 97 12.11 -10.87 -2.51
CA ASP A 97 11.89 -12.29 -2.78
C ASP A 97 10.56 -12.55 -3.52
N ASN A 98 9.57 -11.65 -3.35
CA ASN A 98 8.27 -11.72 -4.02
C ASN A 98 8.27 -11.14 -5.45
N LEU A 99 9.38 -10.56 -5.92
CA LEU A 99 9.47 -10.04 -7.28
C LEU A 99 9.92 -11.12 -8.26
N SER A 100 9.25 -11.21 -9.42
CA SER A 100 9.77 -12.02 -10.51
C SER A 100 11.13 -11.49 -10.99
N GLY A 101 12.02 -12.37 -11.45
CA GLY A 101 13.35 -11.95 -11.94
C GLY A 101 13.30 -10.91 -13.07
N ASN A 102 12.25 -10.91 -13.89
CA ASN A 102 12.04 -9.91 -14.94
C ASN A 102 11.59 -8.56 -14.36
N THR A 103 10.68 -8.57 -13.40
CA THR A 103 10.22 -7.38 -12.69
C THR A 103 11.36 -6.74 -11.90
N PHE A 104 12.17 -7.57 -11.23
CA PHE A 104 13.37 -7.14 -10.54
C PHE A 104 14.32 -6.44 -11.51
N LYS A 105 14.73 -7.09 -12.61
CA LYS A 105 15.64 -6.48 -13.60
C LYS A 105 15.11 -5.16 -14.15
N SER A 106 13.80 -5.06 -14.39
CA SER A 106 13.14 -3.85 -14.88
C SER A 106 13.26 -2.69 -13.88
N TYR A 107 12.83 -2.89 -12.63
CA TYR A 107 12.90 -1.87 -11.59
C TYR A 107 14.33 -1.45 -11.29
N PHE A 108 15.21 -2.42 -11.08
CA PHE A 108 16.60 -2.12 -10.69
C PHE A 108 17.40 -1.46 -11.82
N GLY A 109 17.04 -1.68 -13.08
CA GLY A 109 17.61 -0.92 -14.20
C GLY A 109 17.32 0.58 -14.12
N ASP A 110 16.11 0.96 -13.72
CA ASP A 110 15.71 2.36 -13.51
C ASP A 110 16.23 2.96 -12.20
N ILE A 111 16.19 2.18 -11.12
CA ILE A 111 16.74 2.58 -9.82
C ILE A 111 18.25 2.84 -9.94
N LYS A 112 18.99 1.95 -10.59
CA LYS A 112 20.42 2.14 -10.85
C LYS A 112 20.70 3.43 -11.63
N ARG A 113 19.87 3.75 -12.64
CA ARG A 113 19.99 5.01 -13.38
C ARG A 113 19.76 6.22 -12.47
N PHE A 114 18.77 6.17 -11.59
CA PHE A 114 18.49 7.22 -10.63
C PHE A 114 19.64 7.40 -9.62
N ILE A 115 20.16 6.32 -9.04
CA ILE A 115 21.29 6.36 -8.10
C ILE A 115 22.52 6.98 -8.77
N LYS A 116 22.83 6.58 -10.01
CA LYS A 116 23.92 7.18 -10.77
C LYS A 116 23.71 8.68 -11.01
N PHE A 117 22.47 9.09 -11.28
CA PHE A 117 22.14 10.51 -11.42
C PHE A 117 22.35 11.28 -10.11
N CYS A 118 21.92 10.73 -8.96
CA CYS A 118 22.12 11.32 -7.64
C CYS A 118 23.61 11.53 -7.35
N ALA A 119 24.43 10.50 -7.52
CA ALA A 119 25.87 10.57 -7.26
C ALA A 119 26.61 11.45 -8.29
N GLY A 120 26.41 11.19 -9.58
CA GLY A 120 27.22 11.77 -10.64
C GLY A 120 26.82 13.19 -11.04
N GLN A 121 25.51 13.49 -11.11
CA GLN A 121 25.04 14.78 -11.61
C GLN A 121 24.63 15.75 -10.51
N GLN A 122 24.33 15.24 -9.31
CA GLN A 122 23.83 16.05 -8.20
C GLN A 122 24.74 16.01 -6.98
N GLY A 123 25.79 15.18 -6.99
CA GLY A 123 26.75 15.07 -5.88
C GLY A 123 26.13 14.57 -4.56
N LYS A 124 24.97 13.91 -4.61
CA LYS A 124 24.30 13.38 -3.42
C LYS A 124 25.04 12.15 -2.90
N THR A 125 25.04 12.01 -1.57
CA THR A 125 25.57 10.85 -0.82
C THR A 125 24.48 9.88 -0.39
N ASP A 126 23.24 10.15 -0.80
CA ASP A 126 22.05 9.33 -0.58
C ASP A 126 21.24 9.18 -1.89
N PHE A 127 20.28 8.26 -1.86
CA PHE A 127 19.31 8.02 -2.94
C PHE A 127 17.87 8.19 -2.43
N LEU A 128 17.68 9.08 -1.46
CA LEU A 128 16.35 9.41 -0.95
C LEU A 128 15.62 10.29 -1.97
N LEU A 129 14.32 10.06 -2.11
CA LEU A 129 13.49 10.78 -3.07
C LEU A 129 12.95 12.05 -2.41
N ASP A 130 13.18 13.18 -3.06
CA ASP A 130 12.61 14.48 -2.74
C ASP A 130 12.12 15.17 -4.02
N GLU A 131 11.30 16.22 -3.88
CA GLU A 131 10.71 16.94 -5.01
C GLU A 131 11.78 17.49 -5.98
N ASN A 132 12.87 18.03 -5.45
CA ASN A 132 13.91 18.69 -6.23
C ASN A 132 14.71 17.67 -7.06
N ILE A 133 15.16 16.58 -6.43
CA ILE A 133 15.93 15.53 -7.11
C ILE A 133 15.08 14.81 -8.16
N LEU A 134 13.79 14.58 -7.88
CA LEU A 134 12.84 14.00 -8.82
C LEU A 134 12.64 14.90 -10.04
N SER A 135 12.39 16.19 -9.81
CA SER A 135 12.25 17.20 -10.87
C SER A 135 13.46 17.22 -11.79
N LYS A 136 14.66 17.28 -11.21
CA LYS A 136 15.91 17.28 -11.97
C LYS A 136 16.14 15.97 -12.72
N PHE A 137 15.91 14.82 -12.08
CA PHE A 137 16.10 13.52 -12.71
C PHE A 137 15.17 13.33 -13.90
N LEU A 138 13.87 13.55 -13.70
CA LEU A 138 12.85 13.34 -14.73
C LEU A 138 13.04 14.32 -15.90
N THR A 139 13.40 15.58 -15.61
CA THR A 139 13.78 16.56 -16.65
C THR A 139 15.04 16.12 -17.41
N SER A 140 16.02 15.50 -16.75
CA SER A 140 17.21 14.98 -17.43
C SER A 140 16.89 13.78 -18.33
N GLU A 141 15.96 12.92 -17.93
CA GLU A 141 15.56 11.74 -18.70
C GLU A 141 14.71 12.13 -19.91
N SER A 142 13.86 13.14 -19.80
CA SER A 142 13.06 13.66 -20.93
C SER A 142 13.91 14.34 -22.00
N LYS A 143 15.04 14.96 -21.62
CA LYS A 143 16.00 15.55 -22.56
C LYS A 143 16.79 14.51 -23.36
N LYS A 144 17.06 13.33 -22.78
CA LYS A 144 17.86 12.29 -23.45
C LYS A 144 17.09 11.56 -24.53
N ARG A 145 15.78 11.34 -24.33
CA ARG A 145 14.89 10.64 -25.26
C ARG A 145 13.45 11.16 -25.10
N PRO A 146 12.67 11.27 -26.20
CA PRO A 146 11.25 11.55 -26.11
C PRO A 146 10.57 10.56 -25.16
N TRP A 147 9.83 11.07 -24.18
CA TRP A 147 9.08 10.23 -23.26
C TRP A 147 7.95 9.54 -23.99
N SER A 148 8.02 8.21 -24.11
CA SER A 148 6.80 7.44 -24.31
C SER A 148 6.06 7.33 -22.97
N LEU A 149 4.73 7.34 -23.02
CA LEU A 149 3.88 7.15 -21.83
C LEU A 149 4.25 5.87 -21.06
N THR A 150 4.59 4.80 -21.78
CA THR A 150 5.06 3.54 -21.22
C THR A 150 6.38 3.69 -20.47
N ARG A 151 7.35 4.45 -21.03
CA ARG A 151 8.65 4.69 -20.37
C ARG A 151 8.48 5.49 -19.08
N PHE A 152 7.65 6.53 -19.12
CA PHE A 152 7.33 7.33 -17.93
C PHE A 152 6.67 6.47 -16.84
N ARG A 153 5.68 5.64 -17.20
CA ARG A 153 5.05 4.69 -16.27
C ARG A 153 6.05 3.71 -15.66
N ASN A 154 7.00 3.20 -16.44
CA ASN A 154 8.02 2.28 -15.93
C ASN A 154 8.98 2.97 -14.95
N ILE A 155 9.44 4.19 -15.27
CA ILE A 155 10.28 4.98 -14.37
C ILE A 155 9.52 5.28 -13.08
N ARG A 156 8.26 5.73 -13.19
CA ARG A 156 7.38 5.99 -12.05
C ARG A 156 7.28 4.79 -11.13
N SER A 157 6.93 3.61 -11.66
CA SER A 157 6.82 2.38 -10.85
C SER A 157 8.13 2.01 -10.17
N SER A 158 9.26 2.22 -10.84
CA SER A 158 10.59 1.93 -10.29
C SER A 158 10.97 2.89 -9.17
N LEU A 159 10.69 4.19 -9.32
CA LEU A 159 10.96 5.21 -8.30
C LEU A 159 10.03 5.04 -7.08
N LEU A 160 8.76 4.69 -7.29
CA LEU A 160 7.85 4.35 -6.19
C LEU A 160 8.33 3.10 -5.44
N LYS A 161 8.84 2.09 -6.17
CA LYS A 161 9.43 0.91 -5.54
C LYS A 161 10.67 1.27 -4.73
N LEU A 162 11.56 2.13 -5.23
CA LEU A 162 12.71 2.64 -4.48
C LEU A 162 12.27 3.35 -3.19
N HIS A 163 11.27 4.24 -3.29
CA HIS A 163 10.74 4.93 -2.12
C HIS A 163 10.20 3.96 -1.07
N GLN A 164 9.41 2.97 -1.50
CA GLN A 164 8.90 1.93 -0.61
C GLN A 164 10.03 1.19 0.12
N LEU A 165 11.11 0.84 -0.58
CA LEU A 165 12.27 0.19 0.02
C LEU A 165 13.00 1.11 1.00
N ASN A 166 13.19 2.39 0.64
CA ASN A 166 13.79 3.39 1.52
C ASN A 166 12.98 3.57 2.80
N SER A 167 11.65 3.62 2.74
CA SER A 167 10.78 3.77 3.91
C SER A 167 10.79 2.58 4.87
N LEU A 168 11.31 1.42 4.44
CA LEU A 168 11.52 0.29 5.34
C LEU A 168 12.86 0.37 6.07
N VAL A 169 13.88 0.88 5.39
CA VAL A 169 15.26 0.88 5.91
C VAL A 169 15.53 2.13 6.74
N TYR A 170 15.06 3.28 6.29
CA TYR A 170 15.28 4.58 6.91
C TYR A 170 14.01 5.07 7.60
N ASP A 171 14.14 5.48 8.86
CA ASP A 171 13.02 5.96 9.67
C ASP A 171 12.68 7.44 9.37
N ASP A 172 13.60 8.19 8.75
CA ASP A 172 13.54 9.62 8.48
C ASP A 172 13.10 9.97 7.05
N VAL A 173 12.40 9.05 6.35
CA VAL A 173 11.88 9.34 5.01
C VAL A 173 10.79 10.42 5.08
N LYS A 174 11.17 11.64 4.64
CA LYS A 174 10.37 12.87 4.71
C LYS A 174 9.00 12.76 4.06
N TYR A 175 8.93 12.17 2.87
CA TYR A 175 7.70 12.15 2.07
C TYR A 175 6.96 10.81 2.16
N SER A 176 5.67 10.83 1.82
CA SER A 176 4.85 9.65 1.61
C SER A 176 4.91 9.17 0.15
N GLU A 177 4.55 7.90 -0.08
CA GLU A 177 4.46 7.35 -1.44
C GLU A 177 3.51 8.17 -2.33
N GLY A 178 2.41 8.67 -1.76
CA GLY A 178 1.47 9.57 -2.43
C GLY A 178 2.09 10.90 -2.87
N GLU A 179 2.87 11.54 -2.00
CA GLU A 179 3.59 12.79 -2.32
C GLU A 179 4.65 12.58 -3.38
N ILE A 180 5.44 11.49 -3.28
CA ILE A 180 6.39 11.11 -4.34
C ILE A 180 5.66 10.88 -5.66
N GLY A 181 4.53 10.17 -5.62
CA GLY A 181 3.68 9.95 -6.79
C GLY A 181 3.17 11.25 -7.41
N TYR A 182 2.88 12.26 -6.61
CA TYR A 182 2.49 13.59 -7.08
C TYR A 182 3.65 14.34 -7.72
N PHE A 183 4.81 14.40 -7.06
CA PHE A 183 5.99 15.07 -7.63
C PHE A 183 6.33 14.51 -9.00
N ILE A 184 6.34 13.18 -9.14
CA ILE A 184 6.59 12.51 -10.42
C ILE A 184 5.57 12.91 -11.49
N ASN A 185 4.29 13.01 -11.14
CA ASN A 185 3.22 13.33 -12.10
C ASN A 185 3.21 14.81 -12.52
N ASN A 186 3.62 15.71 -11.64
CA ASN A 186 3.71 17.13 -11.96
C ASN A 186 4.80 17.46 -12.97
N ILE A 187 5.80 16.60 -13.09
CA ILE A 187 6.89 16.76 -14.04
C ILE A 187 6.47 16.07 -15.35
N LYS A 188 5.54 16.68 -16.08
CA LYS A 188 5.15 16.19 -17.41
C LYS A 188 6.16 16.59 -18.49
N PRO A 189 6.35 15.77 -19.54
CA PRO A 189 7.20 16.14 -20.66
C PRO A 189 6.50 17.20 -21.50
N ALA A 190 7.26 18.17 -22.03
CA ALA A 190 6.76 19.35 -22.75
C ALA A 190 5.93 19.06 -24.03
N ASN A 191 5.76 17.80 -24.44
CA ASN A 191 5.01 17.38 -25.63
C ASN A 191 3.78 16.51 -25.31
N SER A 192 3.32 16.44 -24.05
CA SER A 192 1.98 15.91 -23.82
C SER A 192 0.98 17.01 -24.14
N ASP A 193 0.25 16.86 -25.24
CA ASP A 193 -0.91 17.67 -25.61
C ASP A 193 -1.72 18.09 -24.38
N ASP A 194 -2.22 19.32 -24.44
CA ASP A 194 -2.88 20.11 -23.39
C ASP A 194 -4.23 19.50 -22.93
N THR A 195 -4.13 18.29 -22.41
CA THR A 195 -5.15 17.57 -21.67
C THR A 195 -4.50 17.21 -20.35
N SER A 196 -4.57 18.15 -19.40
CA SER A 196 -4.44 17.81 -17.99
C SER A 196 -5.34 16.58 -17.74
N SER A 197 -4.71 15.42 -17.51
CA SER A 197 -5.44 14.17 -17.44
C SER A 197 -6.43 14.31 -16.29
N LEU A 198 -7.65 13.82 -16.45
CA LEU A 198 -8.70 13.90 -15.43
C LEU A 198 -8.18 13.49 -14.04
N GLN A 199 -7.27 12.51 -14.03
CA GLN A 199 -6.53 12.04 -12.87
C GLN A 199 -5.71 13.15 -12.18
N ASP A 200 -4.96 13.95 -12.92
CA ASP A 200 -4.10 15.00 -12.35
C ASP A 200 -4.94 16.12 -11.75
N LYS A 201 -6.05 16.50 -12.40
CA LYS A 201 -7.00 17.48 -11.87
C LYS A 201 -7.59 17.02 -10.55
N LEU A 202 -7.99 15.74 -10.49
CA LEU A 202 -8.59 15.17 -9.29
C LEU A 202 -7.60 15.01 -8.15
N LEU A 203 -6.37 14.58 -8.43
CA LEU A 203 -5.32 14.47 -7.41
C LEU A 203 -4.95 15.85 -6.83
N LEU A 204 -4.86 16.88 -7.66
CA LEU A 204 -4.63 18.25 -7.21
C LEU A 204 -5.77 18.73 -6.30
N LYS A 205 -7.02 18.45 -6.69
CA LYS A 205 -8.21 18.79 -5.90
C LYS A 205 -8.19 18.11 -4.53
N LEU A 206 -7.86 16.81 -4.48
CA LEU A 206 -7.73 16.06 -3.23
C LEU A 206 -6.64 16.66 -2.31
N GLN A 207 -5.48 17.04 -2.86
CA GLN A 207 -4.40 17.62 -2.06
C GLN A 207 -4.76 18.98 -1.47
N ASN A 208 -5.46 19.82 -2.22
CA ASN A 208 -5.96 21.09 -1.69
C ASN A 208 -6.91 20.84 -0.52
N MET A 209 -7.78 19.83 -0.60
CA MET A 209 -8.66 19.43 0.51
C MET A 209 -7.89 18.94 1.74
N PHE A 210 -6.77 18.25 1.59
CA PHE A 210 -5.94 17.85 2.75
C PHE A 210 -5.29 19.02 3.47
N LYS A 211 -4.92 20.07 2.75
CA LYS A 211 -4.30 21.25 3.37
C LYS A 211 -5.31 22.05 4.20
N THR A 212 -6.59 21.95 3.87
CA THR A 212 -7.66 22.74 4.50
C THR A 212 -8.48 21.96 5.52
N THR A 213 -8.49 20.63 5.48
CA THR A 213 -9.29 19.81 6.42
C THR A 213 -8.63 19.71 7.80
N SER A 214 -9.45 19.87 8.82
CA SER A 214 -9.08 19.59 10.22
C SER A 214 -9.24 18.11 10.60
N LEU A 215 -9.93 17.31 9.78
CA LEU A 215 -10.27 15.91 10.09
C LEU A 215 -9.06 14.96 10.09
N LEU A 216 -7.89 15.42 9.66
CA LEU A 216 -6.64 14.67 9.77
C LEU A 216 -5.71 15.22 10.86
N SER A 217 -6.12 16.29 11.56
CA SER A 217 -5.40 16.81 12.73
C SER A 217 -5.55 15.83 13.90
N GLY A 218 -4.43 15.52 14.56
CA GLY A 218 -4.38 14.52 15.65
C GLY A 218 -3.98 13.10 15.23
N LEU A 219 -3.89 12.80 13.94
CA LEU A 219 -3.31 11.53 13.48
C LEU A 219 -1.78 11.58 13.48
N SER A 220 -1.14 10.46 13.82
CA SER A 220 0.31 10.29 13.62
C SER A 220 0.68 10.44 12.15
N GLU A 221 1.91 10.85 11.87
CA GLU A 221 2.35 11.06 10.50
C GLU A 221 2.27 9.76 9.68
N THR A 222 2.62 8.62 10.28
CA THR A 222 2.46 7.29 9.68
C THR A 222 1.00 6.99 9.31
N SER A 223 0.05 7.31 10.19
CA SER A 223 -1.38 7.12 9.91
C SER A 223 -1.84 8.03 8.76
N LYS A 224 -1.44 9.30 8.76
CA LYS A 224 -1.75 10.22 7.64
C LYS A 224 -1.24 9.67 6.32
N LYS A 225 -0.01 9.15 6.27
CA LYS A 225 0.54 8.51 5.06
C LYS A 225 -0.35 7.35 4.57
N LEU A 226 -0.87 6.51 5.47
CA LEU A 226 -1.77 5.41 5.11
C LEU A 226 -3.11 5.90 4.55
N TYR A 227 -3.72 6.93 5.14
CA TYR A 227 -4.95 7.54 4.62
C TYR A 227 -4.71 8.17 3.25
N CYS A 228 -3.69 9.02 3.11
CA CYS A 228 -3.34 9.68 1.84
C CYS A 228 -3.10 8.67 0.71
N ASN A 229 -2.39 7.59 1.00
CA ASN A 229 -2.14 6.53 0.01
C ASN A 229 -3.43 5.88 -0.47
N GLU A 230 -4.38 5.57 0.43
CA GLU A 230 -5.65 4.97 0.04
C GLU A 230 -6.54 5.95 -0.73
N TYR A 231 -6.58 7.21 -0.31
CA TYR A 231 -7.33 8.26 -0.98
C TYR A 231 -6.83 8.48 -2.41
N ASN A 232 -5.52 8.54 -2.60
CA ASN A 232 -4.93 8.67 -3.92
C ASN A 232 -5.30 7.48 -4.83
N ARG A 233 -5.30 6.25 -4.30
CA ARG A 233 -5.70 5.06 -5.06
C ARG A 233 -7.15 5.13 -5.50
N TYR A 234 -8.05 5.55 -4.61
CA TYR A 234 -9.46 5.73 -4.94
C TYR A 234 -9.70 6.86 -5.96
N VAL A 235 -9.03 8.00 -5.80
CA VAL A 235 -9.13 9.11 -6.75
C VAL A 235 -8.64 8.72 -8.15
N ILE A 236 -7.55 7.95 -8.22
CA ILE A 236 -7.06 7.41 -9.50
C ILE A 236 -8.09 6.47 -10.11
N PHE A 237 -8.75 5.64 -9.30
CA PHE A 237 -9.85 4.80 -9.76
C PHE A 237 -11.02 5.65 -10.32
N CYS A 238 -11.47 6.68 -9.61
CA CYS A 238 -12.53 7.57 -10.11
C CYS A 238 -12.16 8.21 -11.47
N ALA A 239 -10.91 8.63 -11.64
CA ALA A 239 -10.42 9.15 -12.91
C ALA A 239 -10.42 8.10 -14.03
N GLN A 240 -10.09 6.85 -13.71
CA GLN A 240 -10.13 5.72 -14.65
C GLN A 240 -11.56 5.36 -15.07
N GLU A 241 -12.53 5.59 -14.17
CA GLU A 241 -13.96 5.48 -14.43
C GLU A 241 -14.54 6.69 -15.20
N GLY A 242 -13.68 7.67 -15.56
CA GLY A 242 -14.10 8.86 -16.29
C GLY A 242 -14.83 9.91 -15.45
N LEU A 243 -14.78 9.79 -14.11
CA LEU A 243 -15.41 10.74 -13.20
C LEU A 243 -14.51 11.95 -12.97
N ASP A 244 -15.11 13.13 -12.89
CA ASP A 244 -14.46 14.41 -12.53
C ASP A 244 -14.60 14.76 -11.04
N HIS A 245 -15.08 13.81 -10.25
CA HIS A 245 -15.20 13.87 -8.80
C HIS A 245 -14.77 12.54 -8.15
N PHE A 246 -14.53 12.56 -6.84
CA PHE A 246 -14.22 11.36 -6.03
C PHE A 246 -15.25 11.20 -4.90
N HIS A 247 -16.51 11.37 -5.27
CA HIS A 247 -17.63 11.18 -4.35
C HIS A 247 -17.84 9.70 -4.09
N LEU A 248 -18.11 9.36 -2.84
CA LEU A 248 -18.29 7.99 -2.40
C LEU A 248 -19.77 7.63 -2.46
N THR A 249 -20.09 6.59 -3.24
CA THR A 249 -21.38 5.91 -3.28
C THR A 249 -21.16 4.40 -3.12
N GLY A 250 -22.19 3.69 -2.67
CA GLY A 250 -22.13 2.24 -2.48
C GLY A 250 -21.70 1.49 -3.74
N GLU A 251 -22.28 1.86 -4.89
CA GLU A 251 -21.95 1.25 -6.19
C GLU A 251 -20.50 1.51 -6.62
N LEU A 252 -20.01 2.75 -6.47
CA LEU A 252 -18.61 3.08 -6.81
C LEU A 252 -17.62 2.35 -5.93
N LEU A 253 -17.92 2.24 -4.63
CA LEU A 253 -17.10 1.52 -3.68
C LEU A 253 -17.09 0.02 -3.97
N LYS A 254 -18.24 -0.58 -4.27
CA LYS A 254 -18.32 -1.98 -4.69
C LYS A 254 -17.44 -2.25 -5.92
N LYS A 255 -17.52 -1.40 -6.94
CA LYS A 255 -16.69 -1.49 -8.14
C LYS A 255 -15.20 -1.34 -7.84
N TYR A 256 -14.84 -0.40 -6.95
CA TYR A 256 -13.47 -0.23 -6.48
C TYR A 256 -12.94 -1.49 -5.78
N PHE A 257 -13.72 -2.08 -4.87
CA PHE A 257 -13.34 -3.31 -4.17
C PHE A 257 -13.23 -4.52 -5.10
N GLN A 258 -14.12 -4.66 -6.08
CA GLN A 258 -13.97 -5.67 -7.14
C GLN A 258 -12.65 -5.51 -7.88
N GLY A 259 -12.26 -4.27 -8.22
CA GLY A 259 -10.98 -3.96 -8.85
C GLY A 259 -9.77 -4.35 -7.97
N ILE A 260 -9.87 -4.18 -6.65
CA ILE A 260 -8.83 -4.61 -5.70
C ILE A 260 -8.75 -6.15 -5.65
N ILE A 261 -9.87 -6.83 -5.49
CA ILE A 261 -9.95 -8.29 -5.41
C ILE A 261 -9.40 -8.92 -6.70
N ASN A 262 -9.77 -8.38 -7.87
CA ASN A 262 -9.25 -8.88 -9.15
C ASN A 262 -7.72 -8.78 -9.27
N ARG A 263 -7.10 -7.77 -8.63
CA ARG A 263 -5.63 -7.60 -8.60
C ARG A 263 -4.96 -8.37 -7.47
N SER A 264 -5.71 -8.76 -6.45
CA SER A 264 -5.23 -9.42 -5.24
C SER A 264 -6.30 -10.37 -4.72
N PRO A 265 -6.50 -11.53 -5.36
CA PRO A 265 -7.62 -12.43 -5.07
C PRO A 265 -7.57 -13.03 -3.66
N ASN A 266 -6.39 -13.05 -3.03
CA ASN A 266 -6.20 -13.51 -1.64
C ASN A 266 -6.26 -12.37 -0.61
N ILE A 267 -6.80 -11.19 -0.97
CA ILE A 267 -6.91 -10.08 -0.03
C ILE A 267 -7.86 -10.46 1.11
N SER A 268 -7.41 -10.27 2.35
CA SER A 268 -8.21 -10.60 3.52
C SER A 268 -9.37 -9.62 3.68
N GLN A 269 -10.49 -10.12 4.22
CA GLN A 269 -11.66 -9.28 4.51
C GLN A 269 -11.31 -8.15 5.50
N LYS A 270 -10.43 -8.43 6.49
CA LYS A 270 -9.88 -7.43 7.40
C LYS A 270 -9.26 -6.26 6.64
N LYS A 271 -8.49 -6.56 5.58
CA LYS A 271 -7.85 -5.52 4.77
C LYS A 271 -8.85 -4.72 3.95
N LEU A 272 -9.88 -5.36 3.41
CA LEU A 272 -10.99 -4.67 2.72
C LEU A 272 -11.75 -3.73 3.67
N HIS A 273 -12.00 -4.17 4.91
CA HIS A 273 -12.61 -3.34 5.95
C HIS A 273 -11.72 -2.18 6.40
N GLU A 274 -10.40 -2.37 6.50
CA GLU A 274 -9.47 -1.26 6.74
C GLU A 274 -9.51 -0.22 5.62
N ILE A 275 -9.56 -0.68 4.36
CA ILE A 275 -9.69 0.20 3.19
C ILE A 275 -11.02 0.97 3.28
N LEU A 276 -12.13 0.29 3.58
CA LEU A 276 -13.43 0.92 3.76
C LEU A 276 -13.41 1.97 4.89
N SER A 277 -12.80 1.66 6.03
CA SER A 277 -12.64 2.58 7.15
C SER A 277 -11.88 3.85 6.74
N ARG A 278 -10.80 3.70 5.97
CA ARG A 278 -10.08 4.84 5.39
C ARG A 278 -11.02 5.64 4.49
N LEU A 279 -11.70 5.01 3.54
CA LEU A 279 -12.62 5.69 2.61
C LEU A 279 -13.80 6.38 3.32
N ASN A 280 -14.31 5.86 4.44
CA ASN A 280 -15.30 6.58 5.25
C ASN A 280 -14.76 7.91 5.79
N ARG A 281 -13.47 7.97 6.13
CA ARG A 281 -12.83 9.23 6.52
C ARG A 281 -12.64 10.17 5.32
N LEU A 282 -12.43 9.66 4.10
CA LEU A 282 -12.49 10.49 2.88
C LEU A 282 -13.88 11.08 2.67
N HIS A 283 -14.93 10.30 2.92
CA HIS A 283 -16.30 10.78 2.85
C HIS A 283 -16.53 11.92 3.84
N ALA A 284 -16.05 11.81 5.09
CA ALA A 284 -16.13 12.91 6.05
C ALA A 284 -15.40 14.18 5.55
N VAL A 285 -14.24 14.03 4.90
CA VAL A 285 -13.54 15.16 4.27
C VAL A 285 -14.36 15.76 3.12
N ASN A 286 -15.05 14.93 2.32
CA ASN A 286 -15.94 15.43 1.27
C ASN A 286 -17.15 16.19 1.85
N VAL A 287 -17.71 15.74 2.99
CA VAL A 287 -18.80 16.43 3.71
C VAL A 287 -18.36 17.83 4.16
N GLU A 288 -17.11 17.98 4.64
CA GLU A 288 -16.55 19.29 5.06
C GLU A 288 -16.34 20.24 3.86
N MET A 289 -16.01 19.70 2.68
CA MET A 289 -15.48 20.48 1.55
C MET A 289 -16.50 20.76 0.43
N PHE A 290 -17.55 19.95 0.28
CA PHE A 290 -18.54 20.09 -0.79
C PHE A 290 -19.90 20.52 -0.23
N SER A 291 -20.41 21.66 -0.70
CA SER A 291 -21.76 22.12 -0.35
C SER A 291 -22.80 21.11 -0.87
N ASN A 292 -23.80 20.78 -0.03
CA ASN A 292 -24.86 19.80 -0.32
C ASN A 292 -24.39 18.36 -0.54
N TYR A 293 -23.23 17.98 0.01
CA TYR A 293 -22.78 16.60 0.00
C TYR A 293 -23.50 15.78 1.09
N PRO A 294 -23.94 14.53 0.81
CA PRO A 294 -24.70 13.74 1.77
C PRO A 294 -23.88 13.43 3.02
N ALA A 295 -24.52 13.49 4.19
CA ALA A 295 -23.87 13.25 5.49
C ALA A 295 -23.43 11.78 5.68
N GLU A 296 -24.02 10.86 4.91
CA GLU A 296 -23.67 9.46 4.88
C GLU A 296 -23.41 9.00 3.43
N ILE A 297 -22.65 7.91 3.28
CA ILE A 297 -22.43 7.31 1.97
C ILE A 297 -23.75 6.67 1.51
N ASN A 298 -24.34 7.23 0.44
CA ASN A 298 -25.51 6.66 -0.20
C ASN A 298 -25.25 5.20 -0.58
N ASP A 299 -26.21 4.32 -0.28
CA ASP A 299 -26.18 2.90 -0.60
C ASP A 299 -25.01 2.10 -0.01
N ILE A 300 -24.45 2.54 1.12
CA ILE A 300 -23.35 1.83 1.80
C ILE A 300 -23.67 0.37 2.15
N HIS A 301 -24.95 0.03 2.30
CA HIS A 301 -25.41 -1.33 2.55
C HIS A 301 -25.02 -2.31 1.42
N ILE A 302 -24.96 -1.84 0.17
CA ILE A 302 -24.54 -2.63 -0.99
C ILE A 302 -23.08 -3.09 -0.83
N VAL A 303 -22.21 -2.21 -0.32
CA VAL A 303 -20.80 -2.53 -0.05
C VAL A 303 -20.68 -3.51 1.11
N LYS A 304 -21.44 -3.27 2.18
CA LYS A 304 -21.44 -4.16 3.36
C LYS A 304 -21.90 -5.56 2.98
N GLN A 305 -22.93 -5.67 2.15
CA GLN A 305 -23.41 -6.94 1.61
C GLN A 305 -22.36 -7.61 0.71
N PHE A 306 -21.78 -6.86 -0.24
CA PHE A 306 -20.72 -7.37 -1.11
C PHE A 306 -19.52 -7.93 -0.33
N LEU A 307 -19.05 -7.21 0.70
CA LEU A 307 -17.95 -7.67 1.56
C LEU A 307 -18.31 -8.87 2.45
N LYS A 308 -19.61 -9.09 2.68
CA LYS A 308 -20.13 -10.28 3.37
C LYS A 308 -20.15 -11.49 2.44
N GLU A 309 -20.68 -11.34 1.22
CA GLU A 309 -20.72 -12.41 0.20
C GLU A 309 -19.31 -12.89 -0.20
N TYR A 310 -18.35 -11.97 -0.28
CA TYR A 310 -16.94 -12.32 -0.51
C TYR A 310 -16.36 -13.24 0.58
N ASN A 311 -16.82 -13.10 1.83
CA ASN A 311 -16.40 -13.93 2.96
C ASN A 311 -16.94 -15.35 2.84
N GLU A 312 -18.21 -15.48 2.45
CA GLU A 312 -18.88 -16.77 2.27
C GLU A 312 -18.24 -17.57 1.12
N THR A 313 -17.85 -16.89 0.04
CA THR A 313 -17.26 -17.53 -1.15
C THR A 313 -15.82 -18.03 -0.88
N ASN A 314 -15.00 -17.27 -0.14
CA ASN A 314 -13.64 -17.68 0.23
C ASN A 314 -13.59 -18.71 1.38
N GLY A 315 -14.64 -18.77 2.21
CA GLY A 315 -14.78 -19.80 3.24
C GLY A 315 -15.04 -21.20 2.66
N ILE A 316 -15.82 -21.30 1.58
CA ILE A 316 -16.15 -22.60 0.95
C ILE A 316 -14.93 -23.27 0.31
N THR A 317 -13.96 -22.50 -0.18
CA THR A 317 -12.75 -23.06 -0.83
C THR A 317 -11.75 -23.66 0.17
N GLN A 318 -11.90 -23.41 1.48
CA GLN A 318 -11.00 -23.95 2.52
C GLN A 318 -11.59 -25.11 3.33
N ILE A 319 -12.87 -25.47 3.13
CA ILE A 319 -13.56 -26.50 3.94
C ILE A 319 -13.42 -27.92 3.36
N SER A 320 -12.78 -28.10 2.19
CA SER A 320 -12.70 -29.43 1.56
C SER A 320 -11.61 -30.38 2.11
N GLU A 321 -10.86 -29.99 3.14
CA GLU A 321 -9.89 -30.87 3.80
C GLU A 321 -9.99 -30.72 5.32
N ASN A 322 -10.95 -31.41 5.94
CA ASN A 322 -10.75 -32.32 7.09
C ASN A 322 -12.04 -32.53 7.88
N THR A 323 -12.58 -33.73 7.69
CA THR A 323 -13.68 -34.35 8.43
C THR A 323 -13.31 -34.73 9.87
N SER A 324 -14.30 -34.56 10.75
CA SER A 324 -14.77 -35.51 11.78
C SER A 324 -14.26 -35.42 13.23
N PHE A 325 -15.23 -35.61 14.14
CA PHE A 325 -15.22 -35.73 15.62
C PHE A 325 -15.19 -34.38 16.39
N ARG A 326 -16.11 -34.07 17.33
CA ARG A 326 -17.00 -34.91 18.14
C ARG A 326 -18.08 -34.05 18.81
N GLU A 327 -19.33 -34.50 18.80
CA GLU A 327 -20.40 -34.03 19.70
C GLU A 327 -20.17 -34.53 21.13
N THR A 328 -20.36 -33.68 22.15
CA THR A 328 -21.40 -33.84 23.20
C THR A 328 -21.34 -32.75 24.28
N ALA A 329 -22.50 -32.09 24.49
CA ALA A 329 -23.08 -31.60 25.76
C ALA A 329 -22.33 -30.51 26.57
N GLN A 330 -22.92 -29.40 27.03
CA GLN A 330 -24.33 -29.06 27.27
C GLN A 330 -24.48 -27.56 27.66
N LEU A 331 -25.74 -27.09 27.69
CA LEU A 331 -26.27 -25.76 28.06
C LEU A 331 -26.28 -24.69 26.96
N ILE A 332 -27.16 -24.93 26.00
CA ILE A 332 -27.65 -23.96 25.02
C ILE A 332 -28.72 -23.09 25.69
N SER A 333 -28.35 -21.86 26.03
CA SER A 333 -29.30 -20.75 26.16
C SER A 333 -29.87 -20.44 24.76
N PRO A 334 -31.19 -20.24 24.59
CA PRO A 334 -31.85 -20.12 23.29
C PRO A 334 -31.59 -18.80 22.53
N TYR A 335 -30.46 -18.11 22.79
CA TYR A 335 -30.11 -16.81 22.21
C TYR A 335 -28.73 -16.77 21.54
N LYS A 336 -28.10 -17.91 21.19
CA LYS A 336 -26.71 -17.93 20.71
C LYS A 336 -26.47 -17.63 19.22
N ASP A 337 -27.51 -17.56 18.38
CA ASP A 337 -27.33 -17.48 16.91
C ASP A 337 -27.16 -16.06 16.34
N ASN A 338 -27.28 -15.01 17.16
CA ASN A 338 -27.14 -13.61 16.71
C ASN A 338 -25.95 -12.88 17.34
N VAL A 339 -25.03 -13.59 18.00
CA VAL A 339 -23.85 -12.96 18.62
C VAL A 339 -22.67 -13.09 17.65
N PRO A 340 -22.15 -11.97 17.10
CA PRO A 340 -21.01 -12.01 16.18
C PRO A 340 -19.81 -12.70 16.84
N GLU A 341 -19.22 -13.63 16.11
CA GLU A 341 -17.97 -14.28 16.53
C GLU A 341 -16.88 -13.20 16.64
N PHE A 342 -16.23 -13.14 17.80
CA PHE A 342 -15.10 -12.27 18.04
C PHE A 342 -13.94 -13.11 18.55
N ILE A 343 -12.91 -13.19 17.73
CA ILE A 343 -11.64 -13.80 18.10
C ILE A 343 -10.82 -12.72 18.80
N MET A 344 -10.39 -13.00 20.03
CA MET A 344 -9.54 -12.07 20.77
C MET A 344 -8.19 -11.95 20.06
N ASN A 345 -7.63 -10.74 19.99
CA ASN A 345 -6.35 -10.51 19.34
C ASN A 345 -5.26 -11.24 20.12
N ARG A 346 -4.67 -12.29 19.55
CA ARG A 346 -3.64 -13.10 20.22
C ARG A 346 -2.26 -12.43 20.26
N ASP A 347 -2.04 -11.42 19.41
CA ASP A 347 -0.75 -10.75 19.23
C ASP A 347 -0.54 -9.54 20.15
N ILE A 348 -1.26 -9.48 21.27
CA ILE A 348 -1.10 -8.43 22.28
C ILE A 348 0.07 -8.80 23.18
N SER A 349 1.07 -7.91 23.25
CA SER A 349 2.29 -8.10 24.03
C SER A 349 2.50 -7.05 25.12
N THR A 350 1.67 -6.00 25.15
CA THR A 350 1.75 -4.88 26.08
C THR A 350 0.42 -4.62 26.77
N VAL A 351 0.47 -4.03 27.96
CA VAL A 351 -0.70 -3.61 28.75
C VAL A 351 -1.42 -2.45 28.08
N THR A 352 -0.71 -1.55 27.39
CA THR A 352 -1.34 -0.47 26.60
C THR A 352 -2.21 -1.04 25.48
N GLN A 353 -1.68 -1.96 24.66
CA GLN A 353 -2.47 -2.64 23.62
C GLN A 353 -3.65 -3.43 24.21
N LEU A 354 -3.45 -4.05 25.37
CA LEU A 354 -4.50 -4.75 26.09
C LEU A 354 -5.64 -3.82 26.51
N VAL A 355 -5.32 -2.64 27.06
CA VAL A 355 -6.31 -1.63 27.44
C VAL A 355 -7.06 -1.08 26.22
N GLU A 356 -6.37 -0.84 25.10
CA GLU A 356 -7.00 -0.40 23.83
C GLU A 356 -8.00 -1.43 23.30
N GLU A 357 -7.65 -2.71 23.32
CA GLU A 357 -8.58 -3.77 22.93
C GLU A 357 -9.73 -3.93 23.94
N TRP A 358 -9.44 -3.77 25.23
CA TRP A 358 -10.41 -4.04 26.30
C TRP A 358 -11.63 -3.12 26.25
N GLU A 359 -11.51 -1.92 25.69
CA GLU A 359 -12.66 -1.04 25.48
C GLU A 359 -13.71 -1.68 24.55
N MET A 360 -13.27 -2.37 23.50
CA MET A 360 -14.15 -3.16 22.65
C MET A 360 -14.74 -4.36 23.40
N VAL A 361 -13.93 -5.05 24.22
CA VAL A 361 -14.38 -6.18 25.06
C VAL A 361 -15.50 -5.74 26.02
N LEU A 362 -15.35 -4.58 26.67
CA LEU A 362 -16.39 -4.01 27.54
C LEU A 362 -17.69 -3.69 26.80
N GLN A 363 -17.59 -3.10 25.59
CA GLN A 363 -18.76 -2.83 24.76
C GLN A 363 -19.47 -4.13 24.34
N ARG A 364 -18.72 -5.19 24.05
CA ARG A 364 -19.28 -6.52 23.74
C ARG A 364 -19.94 -7.16 24.94
N ASN A 365 -19.28 -7.14 26.10
CA ASN A 365 -19.83 -7.67 27.35
C ASN A 365 -21.13 -6.97 27.72
N LYS A 366 -21.21 -5.64 27.54
CA LYS A 366 -22.42 -4.85 27.75
C LYS A 366 -23.57 -5.28 26.83
N LYS A 367 -23.26 -5.67 25.59
CA LYS A 367 -24.27 -5.97 24.56
C LYS A 367 -24.69 -7.45 24.53
N TRP A 368 -23.78 -8.37 24.81
CA TRP A 368 -23.97 -9.82 24.60
C TRP A 368 -23.52 -10.70 25.77
N GLY A 369 -23.10 -10.10 26.90
CA GLY A 369 -22.45 -10.85 27.98
C GLY A 369 -21.19 -11.55 27.48
N LEU A 370 -20.89 -12.75 28.00
CA LEU A 370 -19.77 -13.59 27.52
C LEU A 370 -20.16 -14.46 26.32
N GLY A 371 -21.37 -14.31 25.76
CA GLY A 371 -21.88 -15.17 24.70
C GLY A 371 -21.14 -15.06 23.35
N TRP A 372 -20.26 -14.08 23.21
CA TRP A 372 -19.38 -13.86 22.05
C TRP A 372 -18.09 -14.68 22.11
N ILE A 373 -17.70 -15.18 23.29
CA ILE A 373 -16.57 -16.10 23.46
C ILE A 373 -17.05 -17.49 23.03
N LYS A 374 -16.49 -18.01 21.93
CA LYS A 374 -16.89 -19.30 21.35
C LYS A 374 -15.80 -20.36 21.43
N SER A 375 -14.54 -19.96 21.60
CA SER A 375 -13.40 -20.87 21.70
C SER A 375 -12.84 -20.89 23.12
N GLU A 376 -12.34 -22.06 23.55
CA GLU A 376 -11.66 -22.25 24.83
C GLU A 376 -10.42 -21.33 24.95
N ILE A 377 -9.70 -21.15 23.84
CA ILE A 377 -8.55 -20.26 23.75
C ILE A 377 -8.95 -18.80 24.02
N ASP A 378 -10.06 -18.33 23.45
CA ASP A 378 -10.54 -16.96 23.70
C ASP A 378 -11.07 -16.81 25.13
N GLU A 379 -11.62 -17.87 25.72
CA GLU A 379 -12.03 -17.87 27.13
C GLU A 379 -10.84 -17.75 28.07
N GLU A 380 -9.79 -18.53 27.84
CA GLU A 380 -8.53 -18.44 28.60
C GLU A 380 -7.92 -17.04 28.47
N LEU A 381 -7.79 -16.52 27.24
CA LEU A 381 -7.26 -15.17 26.99
C LEU A 381 -8.11 -14.09 27.67
N TYR A 382 -9.43 -14.22 27.65
CA TYR A 382 -10.32 -13.30 28.33
C TYR A 382 -10.05 -13.29 29.84
N GLN A 383 -9.96 -14.46 30.48
CA GLN A 383 -9.72 -14.56 31.92
C GLN A 383 -8.34 -14.03 32.31
N GLU A 384 -7.29 -14.36 31.55
CA GLU A 384 -5.94 -13.84 31.79
C GLU A 384 -5.89 -12.31 31.71
N ARG A 385 -6.44 -11.73 30.65
CA ARG A 385 -6.42 -10.27 30.44
C ARG A 385 -7.29 -9.53 31.44
N LYS A 386 -8.41 -10.13 31.84
CA LYS A 386 -9.29 -9.57 32.87
C LYS A 386 -8.55 -9.34 34.18
N VAL A 387 -7.64 -10.23 34.57
CA VAL A 387 -6.81 -10.05 35.77
C VAL A 387 -6.03 -8.72 35.73
N ILE A 388 -5.41 -8.42 34.59
CA ILE A 388 -4.63 -7.19 34.41
C ILE A 388 -5.54 -5.96 34.42
N VAL A 389 -6.67 -5.99 33.71
CA VAL A 389 -7.57 -4.82 33.67
C VAL A 389 -8.24 -4.55 35.01
N ASP A 390 -8.68 -5.58 35.72
CA ASP A 390 -9.22 -5.42 37.06
C ASP A 390 -8.17 -4.83 38.00
N PHE A 391 -6.91 -5.26 37.87
CA PHE A 391 -5.80 -4.70 38.63
C PHE A 391 -5.55 -3.22 38.30
N ILE A 392 -5.60 -2.81 37.04
CA ILE A 392 -5.50 -1.40 36.64
C ILE A 392 -6.64 -0.58 37.24
N ASN A 393 -7.88 -1.07 37.18
CA ASN A 393 -9.03 -0.38 37.76
C ASN A 393 -8.89 -0.23 39.29
N GLU A 394 -8.32 -1.22 39.98
CA GLU A 394 -7.99 -1.10 41.40
C GLU A 394 -6.94 -0.02 41.67
N LEU A 395 -5.91 0.10 40.82
CA LEU A 395 -4.91 1.15 40.97
C LEU A 395 -5.53 2.53 40.76
N MET A 396 -6.35 2.71 39.71
CA MET A 396 -7.07 3.96 39.40
C MET A 396 -7.89 4.46 40.59
N LEU A 397 -8.59 3.54 41.27
CA LEU A 397 -9.42 3.88 42.43
C LEU A 397 -8.60 4.38 43.62
N GLU A 398 -7.39 3.85 43.83
CA GLU A 398 -6.52 4.24 44.95
C GLU A 398 -5.82 5.58 44.71
N ILE A 399 -5.37 5.84 43.48
CA ILE A 399 -4.68 7.10 43.14
C ILE A 399 -5.66 8.23 42.75
N HIS A 400 -6.97 7.96 42.74
CA HIS A 400 -8.01 8.90 42.32
C HIS A 400 -7.75 9.52 40.93
N ASP A 401 -7.24 8.71 40.00
CA ASP A 401 -6.81 9.14 38.68
C ASP A 401 -7.52 8.32 37.59
N ASP A 402 -8.09 9.00 36.59
CA ASP A 402 -8.82 8.39 35.49
C ASP A 402 -7.94 8.11 34.26
N ARG A 403 -6.64 8.43 34.32
CA ARG A 403 -5.66 8.22 33.24
C ARG A 403 -5.25 6.74 33.11
N ARG A 404 -6.20 5.88 32.70
CA ARG A 404 -5.98 4.44 32.47
C ARG A 404 -4.78 4.15 31.55
N TYR A 405 -4.62 4.92 30.48
CA TYR A 405 -3.51 4.78 29.53
C TYR A 405 -2.15 5.12 30.15
N TYR A 406 -2.11 6.06 31.10
CA TYR A 406 -0.87 6.38 31.82
C TYR A 406 -0.44 5.23 32.72
N ILE A 407 -1.37 4.66 33.49
CA ILE A 407 -1.09 3.48 34.34
C ILE A 407 -0.65 2.30 33.49
N ALA A 408 -1.30 2.06 32.34
CA ALA A 408 -0.90 1.00 31.40
C ALA A 408 0.55 1.19 30.91
N ASN A 409 0.94 2.41 30.55
CA ASN A 409 2.30 2.73 30.12
C ASN A 409 3.35 2.55 31.23
N VAL A 410 3.00 2.90 32.47
CA VAL A 410 3.86 2.65 33.65
C VAL A 410 4.08 1.15 33.83
N ILE A 411 3.04 0.34 33.67
CA ILE A 411 3.15 -1.12 33.74
C ILE A 411 3.98 -1.67 32.57
N ASP A 412 3.83 -1.16 31.35
CA ASP A 412 4.67 -1.55 30.21
C ASP A 412 6.15 -1.22 30.44
N THR A 413 6.43 -0.06 31.02
CA THR A 413 7.78 0.35 31.42
C THR A 413 8.34 -0.60 32.48
N TYR A 414 7.54 -0.99 33.46
CA TYR A 414 7.90 -1.99 34.46
C TYR A 414 8.22 -3.35 33.81
N MET A 415 7.35 -3.83 32.93
CA MET A 415 7.51 -5.10 32.22
C MET A 415 8.80 -5.12 31.42
N THR A 416 9.10 -4.03 30.71
CA THR A 416 10.35 -3.85 29.96
C THR A 416 11.57 -3.89 30.86
N ARG A 417 11.55 -3.17 32.00
CA ARG A 417 12.66 -3.14 32.98
C ARG A 417 12.89 -4.50 33.64
N LYS A 418 11.81 -5.25 33.92
CA LYS A 418 11.88 -6.58 34.53
C LYS A 418 12.06 -7.71 33.52
N LYS A 419 11.98 -7.42 32.22
CA LYS A 419 12.05 -8.38 31.12
C LYS A 419 11.02 -9.51 31.26
N ILE A 420 9.79 -9.15 31.57
CA ILE A 420 8.66 -10.08 31.75
C ILE A 420 7.59 -9.83 30.68
N GLY A 421 6.87 -10.90 30.29
CA GLY A 421 5.73 -10.82 29.39
C GLY A 421 4.40 -10.62 30.10
N LEU A 422 3.31 -10.49 29.33
CA LEU A 422 1.95 -10.34 29.88
C LEU A 422 1.52 -11.56 30.71
N HIS A 423 1.91 -12.76 30.31
CA HIS A 423 1.62 -13.98 31.06
C HIS A 423 2.33 -13.95 32.43
N ASP A 424 3.62 -13.60 32.47
CA ASP A 424 4.39 -13.47 33.71
C ASP A 424 3.81 -12.41 34.65
N LEU A 425 3.38 -11.26 34.09
CA LEU A 425 2.71 -10.21 34.84
C LEU A 425 1.37 -10.71 35.42
N THR A 426 0.57 -11.42 34.62
CA THR A 426 -0.69 -12.03 35.05
C THR A 426 -0.46 -12.96 36.24
N GLU A 427 0.51 -13.87 36.13
CA GLU A 427 0.85 -14.82 37.20
C GLU A 427 1.38 -14.11 38.46
N LYS A 428 2.19 -13.06 38.30
CA LYS A 428 2.62 -12.21 39.42
C LYS A 428 1.43 -11.55 40.13
N ILE A 429 0.47 -10.99 39.38
CA ILE A 429 -0.72 -10.35 39.95
C ILE A 429 -1.61 -11.37 40.67
N LYS A 430 -1.84 -12.55 40.07
CA LYS A 430 -2.62 -13.63 40.71
C LYS A 430 -1.96 -14.11 42.00
N LYS A 431 -0.66 -14.39 41.97
CA LYS A 431 0.09 -14.98 43.09
C LYS A 431 0.39 -13.98 44.20
N TYR A 432 0.63 -12.72 43.85
CA TYR A 432 1.10 -11.69 44.78
C TYR A 432 0.28 -10.39 44.65
N ARG A 433 -1.06 -10.48 44.65
CA ARG A 433 -1.95 -9.33 44.39
C ARG A 433 -1.67 -8.12 45.26
N ILE A 434 -1.63 -8.29 46.59
CA ILE A 434 -1.41 -7.19 47.55
C ILE A 434 -0.03 -6.56 47.38
N TYR A 435 1.01 -7.39 47.18
CA TYR A 435 2.37 -6.91 46.97
C TYR A 435 2.49 -6.13 45.65
N SER A 436 1.94 -6.68 44.56
CA SER A 436 1.94 -6.04 43.25
C SER A 436 1.22 -4.69 43.30
N LYS A 437 0.07 -4.62 43.97
CA LYS A 437 -0.67 -3.36 44.17
C LYS A 437 0.21 -2.31 44.86
N ARG A 438 0.83 -2.65 45.99
CA ARG A 438 1.74 -1.74 46.71
C ARG A 438 2.95 -1.33 45.88
N GLU A 439 3.52 -2.24 45.10
CA GLU A 439 4.65 -1.97 44.22
C GLU A 439 4.28 -0.94 43.15
N PHE A 440 3.15 -1.14 42.46
CA PHE A 440 2.71 -0.22 41.40
C PHE A 440 2.21 1.12 41.94
N LEU A 441 1.58 1.17 43.11
CA LEU A 441 1.23 2.44 43.75
C LEU A 441 2.47 3.29 44.06
N ARG A 442 3.53 2.69 44.61
CA ARG A 442 4.79 3.41 44.84
C ARG A 442 5.43 3.94 43.56
N ILE A 443 5.35 3.18 42.46
CA ILE A 443 5.88 3.62 41.17
C ILE A 443 5.06 4.82 40.66
N LEU A 444 3.73 4.74 40.76
CA LEU A 444 2.82 5.79 40.31
C LEU A 444 2.94 7.07 41.15
N GLU A 445 3.08 6.95 42.48
CA GLU A 445 3.30 8.09 43.38
C GLU A 445 4.62 8.82 43.07
N TYR A 446 5.69 8.06 42.80
CA TYR A 446 7.01 8.64 42.48
C TYR A 446 7.01 9.43 41.16
N ASP A 447 6.19 9.02 40.19
CA ASP A 447 6.05 9.71 38.90
C ASP A 447 5.02 10.87 38.94
N ILE A 448 4.23 11.01 40.02
CA ILE A 448 3.29 12.12 40.23
C ILE A 448 3.94 13.27 41.02
N GLU A 449 4.86 12.95 41.94
CA GLU A 449 5.57 13.94 42.77
C GLU A 449 6.88 14.47 42.15
N GLY A 450 7.39 13.81 41.10
CA GLY A 450 8.58 14.24 40.33
C GLY A 450 8.20 14.96 39.05
#